data_AF-A0A961Y109-F1
#
_entry.id   AF-A0A961Y109-F1
#
_cell.length_a   1.000
_cell.length_b   1.000
_cell.length_c   1.000
_cell.angle_alpha   90.00
_cell.angle_beta   90.00
_cell.angle_gamma   90.00
#
_symmetry.space_group_name_H-M   'P 1'
#
loop_
_entity.id
_entity.type
_entity.pdbx_description
1 polymer ?
#
loop_
_entity_poly.entity_id
_entity_poly.type
_entity_poly.pdbx_seq_one_letter_code
_entity_poly.pdbx_strand_id
1 'polypeptide(L)' 'IVFLTDSSAAEGGLPANIQAKLDAKQSEVAELRKELEGNAMLFHAIDSRQILMQDVVAIDFDGETSVTIYATAKPAS' A
#
# COMPACT_ATOMS: atom_id res chain seq x y z
N ILE A 1 0.34 2.89 -9.25
CA ILE A 1 0.33 1.86 -8.17
C ILE A 1 1.36 0.81 -8.53
N VAL A 2 2.23 0.49 -7.58
CA VAL A 2 3.26 -0.54 -7.69
C VAL A 2 2.91 -1.68 -6.74
N PHE A 3 2.84 -2.90 -7.27
CA PHE A 3 2.68 -4.09 -6.45
C PHE A 3 4.06 -4.59 -6.04
N LEU A 4 4.24 -4.87 -4.76
CA LEU A 4 5.42 -5.55 -4.24
C LEU A 4 5.25 -7.03 -4.58
N THR A 5 5.52 -7.42 -5.82
CA THR A 5 5.13 -8.72 -6.38
C THR A 5 5.94 -9.90 -5.85
N ASP A 6 7.04 -9.67 -5.14
CA ASP A 6 7.72 -10.71 -4.36
C ASP A 6 7.11 -10.85 -2.96
N SER A 7 5.86 -10.39 -2.73
CA SER A 7 5.28 -10.19 -1.41
C SER A 7 3.86 -10.71 -1.21
N SER A 8 3.29 -11.37 -2.21
CA SER A 8 2.00 -12.04 -2.02
C SER A 8 2.17 -13.22 -1.03
N ALA A 9 1.16 -13.48 -0.20
CA ALA A 9 1.19 -14.63 0.72
C ALA A 9 1.36 -15.98 -0.03
N ALA A 10 1.02 -16.01 -1.32
CA ALA A 10 1.21 -17.16 -2.20
C ALA A 10 2.65 -17.31 -2.73
N GLU A 11 3.46 -16.25 -2.70
CA GLU A 11 4.83 -16.20 -3.25
C GLU A 11 5.92 -16.04 -2.18
N GLY A 12 5.57 -16.13 -0.89
CA GLY A 12 6.52 -16.11 0.23
C GLY A 12 6.45 -14.89 1.13
N GLY A 13 5.50 -13.97 0.89
CA GLY A 13 5.32 -12.76 1.71
C GLY A 13 6.42 -11.71 1.50
N LEU A 14 6.27 -10.54 2.12
CA LEU A 14 7.23 -9.43 1.97
C LEU A 14 8.67 -9.89 2.29
N PRO A 15 9.69 -9.42 1.54
CA PRO A 15 11.09 -9.64 1.91
C PRO A 15 11.33 -9.25 3.38
N ALA A 16 12.09 -10.06 4.13
CA ALA A 16 12.19 -9.93 5.59
C ALA A 16 12.65 -8.53 6.07
N ASN A 17 13.50 -7.86 5.29
CA ASN A 17 13.94 -6.50 5.57
C ASN A 17 12.81 -5.45 5.38
N ILE A 18 11.89 -5.69 4.46
CA ILE A 18 10.69 -4.85 4.25
C ILE A 18 9.66 -5.15 5.33
N GLN A 19 9.42 -6.42 5.65
CA GLN A 19 8.52 -6.82 6.74
C GLN A 19 8.96 -6.21 8.07
N ALA A 20 10.25 -6.31 8.43
CA ALA A 20 10.76 -5.73 9.68
C ALA A 20 10.58 -4.19 9.74
N LYS A 21 10.72 -3.50 8.61
CA LYS A 21 10.45 -2.05 8.55
C LYS A 21 8.97 -1.73 8.67
N LEU A 22 8.11 -2.55 8.06
CA LEU A 22 6.66 -2.40 8.15
C LEU A 22 6.20 -2.62 9.60
N ASP A 23 6.71 -3.65 10.27
CA ASP A 23 6.41 -3.93 11.68
C ASP A 23 6.87 -2.77 12.58
N ALA A 24 8.10 -2.28 12.36
CA ALA A 24 8.63 -1.14 13.12
C ALA A 24 7.83 0.16 12.91
N LYS A 25 7.11 0.29 11.79
CA LYS A 25 6.31 1.47 11.42
C LYS A 25 4.81 1.20 11.38
N GLN A 26 4.34 0.13 12.02
CA GLN A 26 2.96 -0.31 11.87
C GLN A 26 1.94 0.77 12.25
N SER A 27 2.22 1.57 13.29
CA SER A 27 1.36 2.68 13.70
C SER A 27 1.33 3.82 12.67
N GLU A 28 2.46 4.15 12.06
CA GLU A 28 2.54 5.18 11.00
C GLU A 28 1.76 4.72 9.76
N VAL A 29 1.91 3.45 9.38
CA VAL A 29 1.18 2.87 8.25
C VAL A 29 -0.32 2.76 8.53
N ALA A 30 -0.72 2.47 9.76
CA ALA A 30 -2.13 2.50 10.16
C ALA A 30 -2.72 3.91 10.05
N GLU A 31 -1.98 4.94 10.41
CA GLU A 31 -2.44 6.32 10.29
C GLU A 31 -2.52 6.77 8.82
N LEU A 32 -1.50 6.45 8.02
CA LEU A 32 -1.51 6.66 6.57
C LEU A 32 -2.80 6.09 5.93
N ARG A 33 -3.20 4.88 6.29
CA ARG A 33 -4.43 4.27 5.75
C ARG A 33 -5.69 5.05 6.08
N LYS A 34 -5.81 5.57 7.31
CA LYS A 34 -6.94 6.43 7.69
C LYS A 34 -6.95 7.74 6.91
N GLU A 35 -5.78 8.34 6.70
CA GLU A 35 -5.65 9.56 5.89
C GLU A 35 -6.07 9.30 4.43
N LEU A 36 -5.70 8.14 3.88
CA LEU A 36 -6.13 7.72 2.54
C LEU A 36 -7.63 7.49 2.45
N GLU A 37 -8.25 6.85 3.46
CA GLU A 37 -9.70 6.68 3.55
C GLU A 37 -10.44 8.02 3.64
N GLY A 38 -9.84 9.01 4.31
CA GLY A 38 -10.37 10.38 4.37
C GLY A 38 -10.25 11.17 3.08
N ASN A 39 -9.34 10.78 2.17
CA ASN A 39 -9.15 11.43 0.87
C ASN A 39 -9.97 10.73 -0.21
N ALA A 40 -11.09 11.35 -0.61
CA ALA A 40 -11.98 10.77 -1.62
C ALA A 40 -11.24 10.40 -2.93
N MET A 41 -10.37 11.26 -3.46
CA MET A 41 -9.68 10.98 -4.73
C MET A 41 -8.75 9.76 -4.63
N LEU A 42 -7.94 9.68 -3.56
CA LEU A 42 -7.00 8.59 -3.36
C LEU A 42 -7.72 7.29 -3.01
N PHE A 43 -8.74 7.35 -2.16
CA PHE A 43 -9.59 6.20 -1.83
C PHE A 43 -10.21 5.59 -3.10
N HIS A 44 -10.85 6.42 -3.94
CA HIS A 44 -11.45 5.94 -5.19
C HIS A 44 -10.39 5.37 -6.16
N ALA A 45 -9.19 5.95 -6.20
CA ALA A 45 -8.12 5.43 -7.05
C ALA A 45 -7.66 4.03 -6.59
N ILE A 46 -7.54 3.80 -5.28
CA ILE A 46 -7.19 2.50 -4.69
C ILE A 46 -8.31 1.48 -4.94
N ASP A 47 -9.55 1.86 -4.64
CA ASP A 47 -10.74 0.99 -4.80
C ASP A 47 -11.00 0.62 -6.26
N SER A 48 -10.81 1.55 -7.21
CA SER A 48 -10.93 1.28 -8.65
C SER A 48 -9.97 0.20 -9.15
N ARG A 49 -8.90 -0.06 -8.40
CA ARG A 49 -7.90 -1.08 -8.68
C ARG A 49 -8.15 -2.34 -7.87
N GLN A 50 -9.24 -2.42 -7.10
CA GLN A 50 -9.61 -3.56 -6.25
C GLN A 50 -8.51 -3.94 -5.24
N ILE A 51 -7.86 -2.94 -4.67
CA ILE A 51 -6.82 -3.10 -3.65
C ILE A 51 -7.43 -2.85 -2.28
N LEU A 52 -7.19 -3.74 -1.31
CA LEU A 52 -7.65 -3.51 0.05
C LEU A 52 -6.77 -2.47 0.72
N MET A 53 -7.35 -1.58 1.52
CA MET A 53 -6.59 -0.54 2.23
C MET A 53 -5.49 -1.12 3.13
N GLN A 54 -5.75 -2.29 3.72
CA GLN A 54 -4.77 -3.03 4.52
C GLN A 54 -3.54 -3.52 3.75
N ASP A 55 -3.61 -3.57 2.41
CA ASP A 55 -2.50 -3.97 1.56
C ASP A 55 -1.64 -2.77 1.15
N VAL A 56 -2.10 -1.54 1.38
CA VAL A 56 -1.30 -0.32 1.14
C VAL A 56 -0.29 -0.15 2.26
N VAL A 57 0.99 -0.05 1.92
CA VAL A 57 2.10 0.03 2.89
C VAL A 57 2.93 1.32 2.79
N ALA A 58 2.85 2.01 1.66
CA ALA A 58 3.51 3.29 1.48
C ALA A 58 2.84 4.11 0.36
N ILE A 59 3.00 5.43 0.47
CA ILE A 59 2.73 6.39 -0.59
C ILE A 59 3.98 7.24 -0.80
N ASP A 60 4.25 7.59 -2.05
CA ASP A 60 5.33 8.49 -2.44
C ASP A 60 4.74 9.57 -3.35
N PHE A 61 5.00 10.82 -3.00
CA PHE A 61 4.54 11.99 -3.74
C PHE A 61 5.73 12.51 -4.56
N ASP A 62 5.76 12.18 -5.84
CA ASP A 62 6.78 12.67 -6.76
C ASP A 62 6.30 14.01 -7.35
N GLY A 63 6.70 15.08 -6.65
CA GLY A 63 6.28 16.46 -6.91
C GLY A 63 4.82 16.73 -6.55
N GLU A 64 4.22 17.72 -7.21
CA GLU A 64 2.85 18.16 -6.93
C GLU A 64 1.78 17.36 -7.70
N THR A 65 2.16 16.61 -8.73
CA THR A 65 1.22 16.07 -9.71
C THR A 65 1.13 14.55 -9.73
N SER A 66 2.05 13.84 -9.07
CA SER A 66 2.09 12.39 -9.16
C SER A 66 2.23 11.71 -7.80
N VAL A 67 1.50 10.61 -7.67
CA VAL A 67 1.47 9.78 -6.47
C VAL A 67 1.72 8.33 -6.87
N THR A 68 2.66 7.71 -6.18
CA THR A 68 2.92 6.28 -6.27
C THR A 68 2.44 5.60 -4.99
N ILE A 69 1.50 4.68 -5.14
CA ILE A 69 0.99 3.85 -4.04
C ILE A 69 1.65 2.48 -4.14
N TYR A 70 2.23 2.00 -3.04
CA TYR A 70 2.84 0.68 -2.93
C TYR A 70 1.92 -0.27 -2.17
N ALA A 71 1.60 -1.41 -2.79
CA ALA A 71 0.68 -2.41 -2.24
C ALA A 71 1.30 -3.82 -2.21
N THR A 72 1.00 -4.61 -1.18
CA THR A 72 1.56 -5.95 -0.94
C THR A 72 0.84 -7.06 -1.70
N ALA A 73 -0.46 -6.89 -1.97
CA ALA A 73 -1.28 -7.87 -2.66
C ALA A 73 -1.76 -7.33 -4.02
N LYS A 74 -1.76 -8.21 -5.02
CA LYS A 74 -2.53 -7.98 -6.25
C LYS A 74 -4.01 -8.21 -5.95
N PRO A 75 -4.92 -7.51 -6.65
CA PRO A 75 -6.34 -7.78 -6.56
C PRO A 75 -6.65 -9.25 -6.81
N ALA A 76 -7.54 -9.83 -6.01
CA ALA A 76 -8.14 -11.10 -6.35
C ALA A 76 -8.92 -10.90 -7.66
N SER A 77 -8.46 -11.56 -8.73
CA SER A 77 -9.16 -11.57 -10.02
C SER A 77 -10.47 -12.34 -9.94
#